data_AF-A0AAU8JCZ0-F1
#
_entry.id   AF-A0AAU8JCZ0-F1
#
_cell.length_a   1.000
_cell.length_b   1.000
_cell.length_c   1.000
_cell.angle_alpha   90.00
_cell.angle_beta   90.00
_cell.angle_gamma   90.00
#
_symmetry.space_group_name_H-M   'P 1'
#
loop_
_entity.id
_entity.type
_entity.pdbx_description
1 polymer ?
#
loop_
_entity_poly.entity_id
_entity_poly.type
_entity_poly.pdbx_seq_one_letter_code
_entity_poly.pdbx_strand_id
1 'polypeptide(L)'
;MVLDLLSAIKASQALSGEIYLNQLLAKLMQICQENAGAQKCTIILPQENDWAIATLSVLDSPTEQTNLPQLNWITLGETQEIPATVIRYVQRTEETLILENASLDPTFAADPYIMEQKPKSILCMPFRNLSEIVGLLY
;
A
#
# COMPACT_ATOMS: atom_id res chain seq x y z
N MET A 1 -8.84 -10.44 -12.09
CA MET A 1 -7.47 -10.36 -12.62
C MET A 1 -6.54 -9.94 -11.48
N VAL A 2 -5.97 -10.88 -10.72
CA VAL A 2 -4.98 -10.60 -9.64
C VAL A 2 -3.73 -11.46 -9.84
N LEU A 3 -3.85 -12.58 -10.57
CA LEU A 3 -2.76 -13.51 -10.89
C LEU A 3 -1.61 -12.89 -11.71
N ASP A 4 -1.89 -11.82 -12.46
CA ASP A 4 -0.92 -11.21 -13.37
C ASP A 4 0.03 -10.23 -12.66
N LEU A 5 -0.47 -9.49 -11.67
CA LEU A 5 0.29 -8.49 -10.92
C LEU A 5 1.43 -9.10 -10.10
N LEU A 6 1.14 -10.20 -9.43
CA LEU A 6 2.09 -10.88 -8.54
C LEU A 6 3.20 -11.58 -9.29
N SER A 7 2.85 -12.21 -10.41
CA SER A 7 3.81 -12.84 -11.31
C SER A 7 4.77 -11.78 -11.86
N ALA A 8 4.27 -10.58 -12.20
CA ALA A 8 5.10 -9.47 -12.63
C ALA A 8 6.05 -8.96 -11.53
N ILE A 9 5.59 -8.81 -10.28
CA ILE A 9 6.44 -8.36 -9.16
C ILE A 9 7.56 -9.38 -8.89
N LYS A 10 7.23 -10.67 -8.77
CA LYS A 10 8.24 -11.73 -8.52
C LYS A 10 9.20 -11.91 -9.68
N ALA A 11 8.70 -11.88 -10.92
CA ALA A 11 9.55 -11.94 -12.10
C ALA A 11 10.50 -10.74 -12.19
N SER A 12 10.02 -9.53 -11.88
CA SER A 12 10.84 -8.32 -11.86
C SER A 12 11.95 -8.40 -10.79
N GLN A 13 11.62 -8.91 -9.60
CA GLN A 13 12.62 -9.21 -8.55
C GLN A 13 13.66 -10.23 -9.00
N ALA A 14 13.22 -11.34 -9.59
CA ALA A 14 14.10 -12.46 -9.95
C ALA A 14 14.98 -12.19 -11.18
N LEU A 15 14.49 -11.42 -12.15
CA LEU A 15 15.13 -11.27 -13.46
C LEU A 15 16.00 -10.02 -13.58
N SER A 16 15.72 -8.95 -12.85
CA SER A 16 16.07 -7.62 -13.37
C SER A 16 16.70 -6.64 -12.39
N GLY A 17 16.81 -6.98 -11.10
CA GLY A 17 17.40 -6.10 -10.09
C GLY A 17 16.49 -4.91 -9.71
N GLU A 18 16.90 -4.15 -8.70
CA GLU A 18 16.08 -3.10 -8.06
C GLU A 18 15.45 -2.10 -9.04
N ILE A 19 16.15 -1.76 -10.12
CA ILE A 19 15.74 -0.76 -11.11
C ILE A 19 14.41 -1.13 -11.81
N TYR A 20 14.20 -2.41 -12.13
CA TYR A 20 12.99 -2.84 -12.84
C TYR A 20 11.81 -3.05 -11.89
N LEU A 21 12.08 -3.50 -10.66
CA LEU A 21 11.05 -3.60 -9.62
C LEU A 21 10.50 -2.20 -9.30
N ASN A 22 11.39 -1.24 -9.13
CA ASN A 22 11.06 0.16 -8.86
C ASN A 22 10.17 0.76 -9.96
N GLN A 23 10.49 0.53 -11.24
CA GLN A 23 9.66 1.01 -12.36
C GLN A 23 8.29 0.35 -12.40
N LEU A 24 8.22 -0.96 -12.13
CA LEU A 24 6.94 -1.67 -12.05
C LEU A 24 6.06 -1.11 -10.93
N LEU A 25 6.60 -1.01 -9.71
CA LEU A 25 5.88 -0.47 -8.56
C LEU A 25 5.41 0.97 -8.80
N ALA A 26 6.26 1.81 -9.39
CA ALA A 26 5.90 3.18 -9.74
C ALA A 26 4.73 3.24 -10.72
N LYS A 27 4.76 2.39 -11.77
CA LYS A 27 3.69 2.34 -12.76
C LYS A 27 2.37 1.84 -12.17
N LEU A 28 2.45 0.87 -11.27
CA LEU A 28 1.28 0.34 -10.57
C LEU A 28 0.63 1.39 -9.67
N MET A 29 1.43 2.15 -8.92
CA MET A 29 0.91 3.23 -8.08
C MET A 29 0.24 4.31 -8.88
N GLN A 30 0.82 4.70 -10.02
CA GLN A 30 0.16 5.61 -10.94
C GLN A 30 -1.23 5.10 -11.36
N ILE A 31 -1.32 3.84 -11.80
CA ILE A 31 -2.59 3.24 -12.25
C ILE A 31 -3.60 3.13 -11.11
N CYS A 32 -3.18 2.68 -9.92
CA CYS A 32 -4.04 2.56 -8.75
C CYS A 32 -4.58 3.93 -8.32
N GLN A 33 -3.73 4.95 -8.32
CA GLN A 33 -4.11 6.30 -7.92
C GLN A 33 -5.11 6.92 -8.92
N GLU A 34 -4.87 6.76 -10.22
CA GLU A 34 -5.77 7.22 -11.29
C GLU A 34 -7.14 6.52 -11.23
N ASN A 35 -7.17 5.21 -11.01
CA ASN A 35 -8.40 4.42 -11.04
C ASN A 35 -9.20 4.44 -9.73
N ALA A 36 -8.53 4.51 -8.57
CA ALA A 36 -9.19 4.51 -7.28
C ALA A 36 -9.61 5.91 -6.83
N GLY A 37 -9.08 6.97 -7.45
CA GLY A 37 -9.25 8.34 -6.94
C GLY A 37 -8.63 8.54 -5.56
N ALA A 38 -7.66 7.70 -5.19
CA ALA A 38 -7.06 7.69 -3.86
C ALA A 38 -6.09 8.86 -3.69
N GLN A 39 -6.17 9.56 -2.56
CA GLN A 39 -5.25 10.65 -2.23
C GLN A 39 -3.88 10.14 -1.77
N LYS A 40 -3.85 8.95 -1.18
CA LYS A 40 -2.62 8.26 -0.78
C LYS A 40 -2.76 6.79 -1.15
N CYS A 41 -1.69 6.20 -1.67
CA CYS A 41 -1.64 4.80 -2.09
C CYS A 41 -0.25 4.22 -1.83
N THR A 42 -0.17 2.97 -1.42
CA THR A 42 1.08 2.27 -1.09
C THR A 42 0.98 0.77 -1.40
N ILE A 43 2.14 0.19 -1.70
CA ILE A 43 2.33 -1.26 -1.72
C ILE A 43 3.24 -1.62 -0.56
N ILE A 44 2.83 -2.62 0.21
CA ILE A 44 3.59 -3.15 1.34
C ILE A 44 3.99 -4.57 1.00
N LEU A 45 5.27 -4.91 1.12
CA LEU A 45 5.81 -6.21 0.76
C LEU A 45 6.57 -6.82 1.94
N PRO A 46 6.57 -8.15 2.07
CA PRO A 46 7.43 -8.83 3.02
C PRO A 46 8.90 -8.61 2.65
N GLN A 47 9.71 -8.36 3.67
CA GLN A 47 11.16 -8.34 3.70
C GLN A 47 11.65 -9.47 4.61
N GLU A 48 12.96 -9.73 4.66
CA GLU A 48 13.52 -10.92 5.33
C GLU A 48 13.01 -11.15 6.76
N ASN A 49 12.75 -10.09 7.53
CA ASN A 49 12.31 -10.19 8.93
C ASN A 49 11.04 -9.39 9.28
N ASP A 50 10.49 -8.60 8.35
CA ASP A 50 9.31 -7.75 8.62
C ASP A 50 8.61 -7.38 7.31
N TRP A 51 7.65 -6.46 7.38
CA TRP A 51 6.97 -5.86 6.25
C TRP A 51 7.44 -4.42 6.06
N ALA A 52 7.63 -4.03 4.80
CA ALA A 52 8.07 -2.70 4.45
C ALA A 52 7.14 -2.07 3.41
N ILE A 53 6.92 -0.77 3.56
CA ILE A 53 6.36 0.09 2.52
C ILE A 53 7.35 0.05 1.36
N ALA A 54 6.96 -0.53 0.23
CA ALA A 54 7.81 -0.58 -0.96
C ALA A 54 7.74 0.73 -1.76
N THR A 55 6.60 1.42 -1.69
CA THR A 55 6.34 2.66 -2.41
C THR A 55 5.24 3.44 -1.71
N LEU A 56 5.35 4.77 -1.68
CA LEU A 56 4.29 5.66 -1.21
C LEU A 56 4.01 6.71 -2.29
N SER A 57 2.75 6.77 -2.74
CA SER A 57 2.24 7.84 -3.59
C SER A 57 1.27 8.72 -2.79
N VAL A 58 1.46 10.04 -2.88
CA VAL A 58 0.62 11.05 -2.22
C VAL A 58 0.25 12.11 -3.25
N LEU A 59 -1.04 12.39 -3.38
CA LEU A 59 -1.59 13.48 -4.21
C LEU A 59 -1.70 14.74 -3.35
N ASP A 60 -0.64 15.55 -3.36
CA ASP A 60 -0.63 16.88 -2.76
C ASP A 60 -1.09 17.93 -3.79
N SER A 61 -2.39 18.22 -3.83
CA SER A 61 -3.03 19.30 -4.62
C SER A 61 -3.02 19.17 -6.16
N PRO A 62 -3.94 19.85 -6.89
CA PRO A 62 -4.22 19.58 -8.32
C PRO A 62 -3.19 20.15 -9.31
N THR A 63 -2.16 20.86 -8.84
CA THR A 63 -1.33 21.74 -9.70
C THR A 63 0.13 21.36 -9.80
N GLU A 64 0.59 20.32 -9.10
CA GLU A 64 2.00 19.91 -9.21
C GLU A 64 2.11 18.54 -9.87
N GLN A 65 2.99 18.52 -10.88
CA GLN A 65 3.37 17.38 -11.69
C GLN A 65 3.53 16.15 -10.79
N THR A 66 2.76 15.11 -11.10
CA THR A 66 2.98 13.69 -10.72
C THR A 66 4.26 13.52 -9.93
N ASN A 67 4.19 13.69 -8.61
CA ASN A 67 5.26 13.29 -7.72
C ASN A 67 5.42 11.80 -7.99
N LEU A 68 6.52 11.44 -8.67
CA LEU A 68 6.84 10.04 -8.88
C LEU A 68 6.80 9.37 -7.50
N PRO A 69 6.13 8.22 -7.36
CA PRO A 69 6.03 7.53 -6.09
C PRO A 69 7.43 7.40 -5.48
N GLN A 70 7.58 7.87 -4.24
CA GLN A 70 8.85 7.73 -3.54
C GLN A 70 9.01 6.28 -3.12
N LEU A 71 10.01 5.64 -3.71
CA LEU A 71 10.42 4.28 -3.40
C LEU A 71 11.35 4.33 -2.20
N ASN A 72 10.75 4.28 -1.02
CA ASN A 72 11.47 4.22 0.24
C ASN A 72 11.02 2.94 0.94
N TRP A 73 11.89 1.92 0.94
CA TRP A 73 11.68 0.67 1.69
C TRP A 73 11.69 0.97 3.20
N ILE A 74 10.57 1.45 3.71
CA ILE A 74 10.43 1.88 5.11
C ILE A 74 9.73 0.77 5.89
N THR A 75 10.36 0.33 6.97
CA THR A 75 9.77 -0.66 7.87
C THR A 75 8.46 -0.12 8.46
N LEU A 76 7.41 -0.95 8.55
CA LEU A 76 6.10 -0.50 9.05
C LEU A 76 6.14 0.13 10.46
N GLY A 77 7.15 -0.19 11.27
CA GLY A 77 7.32 0.39 12.62
C GLY A 77 8.00 1.76 12.65
N GLU A 78 8.55 2.23 11.54
CA GLU A 78 9.39 3.44 11.48
C GLU A 78 8.65 4.67 10.90
N THR A 79 7.37 4.52 10.58
CA THR A 79 6.57 5.55 9.91
C THR A 79 5.16 5.64 10.46
N GLN A 80 4.61 6.84 10.42
CA GLN A 80 3.21 7.13 10.73
C GLN A 80 2.45 7.59 9.48
N GLU A 81 3.02 7.39 8.28
CA GLU A 81 2.42 7.82 7.02
C GLU A 81 1.20 7.00 6.58
N ILE A 82 0.93 5.88 7.25
CA ILE A 82 -0.17 4.94 6.98
C ILE A 82 -0.73 4.35 8.29
N PRO A 83 -2.01 3.89 8.31
CA PRO A 83 -2.66 3.39 9.52
C PRO A 83 -2.17 1.99 9.90
N ALA A 84 -1.21 1.92 10.82
CA ALA A 84 -0.59 0.66 11.23
C ALA A 84 -1.59 -0.39 11.74
N THR A 85 -2.66 0.03 12.42
CA THR A 85 -3.70 -0.91 12.91
C THR A 85 -4.48 -1.56 11.77
N VAL A 86 -4.81 -0.80 10.72
CA VAL A 86 -5.47 -1.32 9.51
C VAL A 86 -4.55 -2.30 8.79
N ILE A 87 -3.29 -1.93 8.58
CA ILE A 87 -2.31 -2.79 7.90
C ILE A 87 -2.17 -4.12 8.64
N ARG A 88 -1.98 -4.08 9.96
CA ARG A 88 -1.85 -5.29 10.79
C ARG A 88 -3.13 -6.14 10.80
N TYR A 89 -4.30 -5.50 10.76
CA TYR A 89 -5.57 -6.22 10.67
C TYR A 89 -5.64 -7.04 9.38
N VAL A 90 -5.38 -6.41 8.23
CA VAL A 90 -5.42 -7.10 6.92
C VAL A 90 -4.31 -8.12 6.80
N GLN A 91 -3.12 -7.84 7.32
CA GLN A 91 -2.01 -8.80 7.36
C GLN A 91 -2.38 -10.07 8.14
N ARG A 92 -3.06 -9.94 9.29
CA ARG A 92 -3.42 -11.07 10.15
C ARG A 92 -4.65 -11.84 9.67
N THR A 93 -5.66 -11.11 9.19
CA THR A 93 -6.94 -11.71 8.76
C THR A 93 -6.90 -12.19 7.33
N GLU A 94 -5.99 -11.63 6.53
CA GLU A 94 -5.89 -11.86 5.11
C GLU A 94 -7.18 -11.50 4.34
N GLU A 95 -8.02 -10.64 4.91
CA GLU A 95 -9.27 -10.16 4.33
C GLU A 95 -9.17 -8.70 3.91
N THR A 96 -9.77 -8.35 2.79
CA THR A 96 -9.88 -6.96 2.34
C THR A 96 -10.71 -6.16 3.33
N LEU A 97 -10.16 -5.05 3.82
CA LEU A 97 -10.86 -4.07 4.64
C LEU A 97 -11.27 -2.86 3.79
N ILE A 98 -12.55 -2.48 3.90
CA ILE A 98 -13.09 -1.26 3.30
C ILE A 98 -13.76 -0.46 4.42
N LEU A 99 -13.31 0.77 4.64
CA LEU A 99 -13.94 1.73 5.54
C LEU A 99 -14.43 2.90 4.69
N GLU A 100 -15.72 3.24 4.77
CA GLU A 100 -16.27 4.43 4.09
C GLU A 100 -16.00 5.72 4.86
N ASN A 101 -15.93 5.61 6.20
CA ASN A 101 -15.55 6.69 7.11
C ASN A 101 -14.65 6.16 8.23
N ALA A 102 -13.34 6.20 8.03
CA ALA A 102 -12.37 5.65 8.98
C ALA A 102 -12.42 6.34 10.35
N SER A 103 -12.78 7.62 10.40
CA SER A 103 -12.89 8.38 11.66
C SER A 103 -14.10 8.00 12.52
N LEU A 104 -15.05 7.26 11.95
CA LEU A 104 -16.25 6.77 12.67
C LEU A 104 -16.18 5.29 13.00
N ASP A 105 -15.17 4.57 12.51
CA ASP A 105 -15.04 3.15 12.79
C ASP A 105 -14.55 2.91 14.23
N PRO A 106 -15.30 2.20 15.09
CA PRO A 106 -14.95 2.02 16.49
C PRO A 106 -13.66 1.22 16.71
N THR A 107 -13.21 0.45 15.70
CA THR A 107 -12.02 -0.40 15.77
C THR A 107 -10.77 0.38 15.35
N PHE A 108 -10.89 1.24 14.33
CA PHE A 108 -9.74 1.88 13.69
C PHE A 108 -9.63 3.38 13.96
N ALA A 109 -10.68 4.07 14.41
CA ALA A 109 -10.65 5.53 14.59
C ALA A 109 -9.62 6.02 15.62
N ALA A 110 -9.16 5.16 16.53
CA ALA A 110 -8.12 5.47 17.52
C ALA A 110 -6.68 5.29 16.99
N ASP A 111 -6.50 4.88 15.72
CA ASP A 111 -5.19 4.82 15.09
C ASP A 111 -4.59 6.24 14.97
N PRO A 112 -3.31 6.46 15.35
CA PRO A 112 -2.67 7.78 15.28
C PRO A 112 -2.80 8.45 13.91
N TYR A 113 -2.61 7.69 12.82
CA TYR A 113 -2.71 8.23 11.47
C TYR A 113 -4.15 8.65 11.16
N ILE A 114 -5.15 7.84 11.55
CA ILE A 114 -6.56 8.15 11.27
C ILE A 114 -7.01 9.37 12.07
N MET A 115 -6.57 9.53 13.32
CA MET A 115 -6.88 10.70 14.13
C MET A 115 -6.30 11.99 13.55
N GLU A 116 -5.06 11.93 13.06
CA GLU A 116 -4.36 13.10 12.53
C GLU A 116 -4.85 13.47 11.12
N GLN A 117 -4.85 12.50 10.20
CA GLN A 117 -5.11 12.74 8.77
C GLN A 117 -6.60 12.69 8.42
N LYS A 118 -7.43 12.08 9.28
CA LYS A 118 -8.89 11.97 9.13
C LYS A 118 -9.31 11.55 7.71
N PRO A 119 -8.74 10.45 7.18
CA PRO A 119 -9.15 9.96 5.87
C PRO A 119 -10.64 9.64 5.90
N LYS A 120 -11.34 9.98 4.80
CA LYS A 120 -12.75 9.61 4.65
C LYS A 120 -12.82 8.10 4.44
N SER A 121 -12.40 7.61 3.29
CA SER A 121 -12.40 6.18 3.01
C SER A 121 -11.00 5.56 3.12
N ILE A 122 -10.96 4.28 3.47
CA ILE A 122 -9.77 3.43 3.44
C ILE A 122 -10.12 2.13 2.72
N LEU A 123 -9.26 1.71 1.80
CA LEU A 123 -9.22 0.36 1.26
C LEU A 123 -7.88 -0.23 1.67
N CYS A 124 -7.86 -1.45 2.19
CA CYS A 124 -6.64 -2.21 2.31
C CYS A 124 -6.91 -3.65 1.90
N MET A 125 -6.16 -4.15 0.91
CA MET A 125 -6.38 -5.50 0.37
C MET A 125 -5.09 -6.31 0.35
N PRO A 126 -5.14 -7.59 0.74
CA PRO A 126 -3.99 -8.47 0.62
C PRO A 126 -3.86 -8.99 -0.80
N PHE A 127 -2.63 -9.10 -1.29
CA PHE A 127 -2.31 -9.86 -2.49
C PHE A 127 -1.87 -11.27 -2.10
N ARG A 128 -2.50 -12.27 -2.70
CA ARG A 128 -2.21 -13.69 -2.44
C ARG A 128 -1.61 -14.35 -3.68
N ASN A 129 -0.53 -15.09 -3.49
CA ASN A 129 -0.04 -16.05 -4.46
C ASN A 129 -0.35 -17.45 -3.94
N LEU A 130 -1.32 -18.13 -4.54
CA LEU A 130 -1.87 -19.39 -4.01
C LEU A 130 -2.37 -19.20 -2.56
N SER A 131 -1.81 -19.93 -1.60
CA SER A 131 -2.20 -19.90 -0.19
C SER A 131 -1.43 -18.88 0.66
N GLU A 132 -0.49 -18.12 0.09
CA GLU A 132 0.37 -17.21 0.85
C GLU A 132 0.11 -15.75 0.51
N ILE A 133 -0.01 -14.88 1.52
CA ILE A 133 0.05 -13.43 1.30
C ILE A 133 1.48 -13.06 0.88
N VAL A 134 1.58 -12.31 -0.20
CA VAL A 134 2.84 -11.83 -0.77
C VAL A 134 2.96 -10.30 -0.78
N GLY A 135 1.92 -9.60 -0.34
CA GLY A 135 1.92 -8.15 -0.21
C GLY A 135 0.57 -7.60 0.22
N LEU A 136 0.48 -6.29 0.47
CA LEU A 136 -0.76 -5.55 0.71
C LEU A 136 -0.81 -4.31 -0.20
N LEU A 137 -1.99 -3.96 -0.68
CA LEU A 137 -2.31 -2.62 -1.22
C LEU A 137 -3.05 -1.83 -0.14
N TYR A 138 -2.68 -0.58 0.04
CA TYR A 138 -3.47 0.41 0.78
C TYR A 138 -3.63 1.66 -0.08
#